data_AF-A0A349PN90-F1
#
_entry.id   AF-A0A349PN90-F1
#
_cell.length_a   1.000
_cell.length_b   1.000
_cell.length_c   1.000
_cell.angle_alpha   90.00
_cell.angle_beta   90.00
_cell.angle_gamma   90.00
#
_symmetry.space_group_name_H-M   'P 1'
#
loop_
_entity.id
_entity.type
_entity.pdbx_description
1 polymer ?
#
loop_
_entity_poly.entity_id
_entity_poly.type
_entity_poly.pdbx_seq_one_letter_code
_entity_poly.pdbx_strand_id
1 'polypeptide(L)'
;MSTLEINLYNKLKAKIGEAEAKDLIEFIDFRSEEKRVNSDKILATKQDISDVRLEIKEAKTDMVKWFFAFFITLVLMILGLYATVLLK
;
A
#
# COMPACT_ATOMS: atom_id res chain seq x y z
N MET A 1 12.67 -25.70 8.23
CA MET A 1 14.09 -25.54 8.56
C MET A 1 14.91 -25.61 7.29
N SER A 2 15.65 -24.55 6.98
CA SER A 2 16.52 -24.42 5.80
C SER A 2 17.76 -25.32 5.92
N THR A 3 18.36 -25.70 4.80
CA THR A 3 19.65 -26.42 4.78
C THR A 3 20.78 -25.64 5.45
N LEU A 4 20.71 -24.30 5.43
CA LEU A 4 21.63 -23.41 6.14
C LEU A 4 21.45 -23.49 7.67
N GLU A 5 20.21 -23.48 8.15
CA GLU A 5 19.88 -23.59 9.59
C GLU A 5 20.36 -24.92 10.16
N ILE A 6 20.17 -26.01 9.44
CA ILE A 6 20.66 -27.34 9.83
C ILE A 6 22.19 -27.37 9.92
N ASN A 7 22.88 -26.75 8.97
CA ASN A 7 24.34 -26.69 8.96
C ASN A 7 24.88 -25.83 10.12
N LEU A 8 24.24 -24.69 10.38
CA LEU A 8 24.57 -23.80 11.49
C LEU A 8 24.32 -24.49 12.84
N TYR A 9 23.17 -25.13 13.03
CA TYR A 9 22.84 -25.91 14.22
C TYR A 9 23.90 -26.97 14.50
N ASN A 10 24.28 -27.77 13.50
CA ASN A 10 25.28 -28.82 13.67
C ASN A 10 26.66 -28.25 14.07
N LYS A 11 27.06 -27.10 13.53
CA LYS A 11 28.31 -26.41 13.92
C LYS A 11 28.26 -25.87 15.34
N LEU A 12 27.13 -25.30 15.75
CA LEU A 12 26.93 -24.78 17.10
C LEU A 12 26.88 -25.92 18.11
N LYS A 13 26.08 -26.96 17.85
CA LYS A 13 25.94 -28.14 18.72
C LYS A 13 27.30 -28.75 19.08
N ALA A 14 28.21 -28.84 18.11
CA ALA A 14 29.56 -29.37 18.32
C ALA A 14 30.46 -28.50 19.22
N LYS A 15 30.15 -27.21 19.42
CA LYS A 15 30.98 -26.25 20.16
C LYS A 15 30.39 -25.82 21.50
N ILE A 16 29.07 -25.68 21.57
CA ILE A 16 28.38 -25.07 22.71
C ILE A 16 27.33 -25.97 23.36
N GLY A 17 27.09 -27.17 22.82
CA GLY A 17 26.06 -28.08 23.33
C GLY A 17 24.73 -27.98 22.58
N GLU A 18 23.88 -28.98 22.78
CA GLU A 18 22.59 -29.11 22.07
C GLU A 18 21.55 -28.09 22.53
N ALA A 19 21.47 -27.83 23.83
CA ALA A 19 20.50 -26.89 24.39
C ALA A 19 20.80 -25.46 23.92
N GLU A 20 22.04 -25.02 24.07
CA GLU A 20 22.50 -23.68 23.71
C GLU A 20 22.46 -23.44 22.20
N ALA A 21 22.78 -24.46 21.40
CA ALA A 21 22.65 -24.38 19.94
C ALA A 21 21.20 -24.23 19.50
N LYS A 22 20.26 -24.91 20.18
CA LYS A 22 18.83 -24.81 19.88
C LYS A 22 18.29 -23.42 20.23
N ASP A 23 18.63 -22.90 21.40
CA ASP A 23 18.23 -21.56 21.85
C ASP A 23 18.72 -20.46 20.89
N LEU A 24 19.94 -20.58 20.37
CA LEU A 24 20.48 -19.60 19.41
C LEU A 24 19.77 -19.65 18.05
N ILE A 25 19.42 -20.85 17.56
CA ILE A 25 18.66 -20.98 16.32
C ILE A 25 17.25 -20.38 16.49
N GLU A 26 16.59 -20.67 17.62
CA GLU A 26 15.28 -20.12 17.93
C GLU A 26 15.30 -18.59 18.04
N PHE A 27 16.34 -18.01 18.66
CA PHE A 27 16.52 -16.56 18.69
C PHE A 27 16.74 -15.96 17.29
N ILE A 28 17.48 -16.63 16.42
CA ILE A 28 17.70 -16.17 15.04
C ILE A 28 16.39 -16.19 14.25
N ASP A 29 15.61 -17.26 14.36
CA ASP A 29 14.31 -17.39 13.70
C ASP A 29 13.35 -16.31 14.20
N PHE A 30 13.26 -16.10 15.51
CA PHE A 30 12.46 -15.02 16.10
C PHE A 30 12.85 -13.64 15.54
N ARG A 31 14.16 -13.34 15.52
CA ARG A 31 14.64 -12.04 15.03
C ARG A 31 14.44 -11.87 13.52
N SER A 32 14.47 -12.97 12.77
CA SER A 32 14.19 -12.99 11.33
C SER A 32 12.72 -12.69 11.06
N GLU A 33 11.82 -13.35 11.80
CA GLU A 33 10.38 -13.12 11.75
C GLU A 33 10.04 -11.67 12.12
N GLU A 34 10.62 -11.15 13.21
CA GLU A 34 10.43 -9.77 13.66
C GLU A 34 10.88 -8.76 12.59
N LYS A 35 12.06 -8.97 11.98
CA LYS A 35 12.54 -8.12 10.88
C LYS A 35 11.64 -8.20 9.65
N ARG A 36 11.09 -9.37 9.33
CA ARG A 36 10.18 -9.54 8.19
C ARG A 36 8.87 -8.81 8.44
N VAL A 37 8.25 -9.01 9.60
CA VAL A 37 7.03 -8.30 10.01
C VAL A 37 7.23 -6.79 10.03
N ASN A 38 8.39 -6.31 10.52
CA ASN A 38 8.66 -4.88 10.57
C ASN A 38 8.94 -4.30 9.17
N SER A 39 9.60 -5.06 8.28
CA SER A 39 9.79 -4.66 6.89
C SER A 39 8.46 -4.64 6.12
N ASP A 40 7.61 -5.63 6.31
CA ASP A 40 6.28 -5.71 5.69
C ASP A 40 5.37 -4.56 6.13
N LYS A 41 5.51 -4.07 7.38
CA LYS A 41 4.77 -2.88 7.87
C LYS A 41 5.21 -1.57 7.22
N ILE A 42 6.44 -1.47 6.71
CA ILE A 42 6.97 -0.26 6.08
C ILE A 42 6.66 -0.24 4.58
N LEU A 43 6.42 -1.41 3.98
CA LEU A 43 6.16 -1.55 2.55
C LEU A 43 4.67 -1.44 2.26
N ALA A 44 4.30 -0.60 1.29
CA ALA A 44 2.95 -0.61 0.73
C ALA A 44 2.67 -2.01 0.15
N THR A 45 1.64 -2.65 0.69
CA THR A 45 1.21 -3.97 0.24
C THR A 45 0.53 -3.86 -1.13
N LYS A 46 0.37 -5.01 -1.81
CA LYS A 46 -0.41 -5.06 -3.06
C LYS A 46 -1.85 -4.55 -2.86
N GLN A 47 -2.38 -4.74 -1.66
CA GLN A 47 -3.70 -4.24 -1.27
C GLN A 47 -3.69 -2.71 -1.20
N ASP A 48 -2.75 -2.10 -0.48
CA ASP A 48 -2.63 -0.63 -0.38
C ASP A 48 -2.51 0.02 -1.77
N ILE A 49 -1.73 -0.58 -2.68
CA ILE A 49 -1.61 -0.10 -4.06
C ILE A 49 -2.93 -0.23 -4.82
N SER A 50 -3.69 -1.29 -4.60
CA SER A 50 -5.02 -1.48 -5.22
C SER A 50 -6.01 -0.44 -4.72
N ASP A 51 -6.02 -0.19 -3.41
CA ASP A 51 -6.93 0.76 -2.77
C ASP A 51 -6.64 2.19 -3.24
N VAL A 52 -5.36 2.60 -3.27
CA VAL A 52 -4.96 3.90 -3.84
C VAL A 52 -5.35 4.02 -5.32
N ARG A 53 -5.24 2.96 -6.12
CA ARG A 53 -5.68 2.99 -7.53
C ARG A 53 -7.19 3.15 -7.67
N LEU A 54 -7.96 2.59 -6.74
CA LEU A 54 -9.41 2.72 -6.71
C LEU A 54 -9.81 4.15 -6.32
N GLU A 55 -9.23 4.70 -5.25
CA GLU A 55 -9.44 6.09 -4.83
C GLU A 55 -9.10 7.08 -5.96
N ILE A 56 -8.00 6.86 -6.69
CA ILE A 56 -7.63 7.69 -7.85
C ILE A 56 -8.69 7.61 -8.96
N LYS A 57 -9.25 6.43 -9.23
CA LYS A 57 -10.31 6.27 -10.25
C LYS A 57 -11.60 6.97 -9.84
N GLU A 58 -11.98 6.86 -8.57
CA GLU A 58 -13.15 7.52 -8.01
C GLU A 58 -12.98 9.05 -8.06
N ALA A 59 -11.86 9.57 -7.58
CA ALA A 59 -11.55 11.00 -7.62
C ALA A 59 -11.56 11.55 -9.06
N LYS A 60 -11.01 10.83 -10.03
CA LYS A 60 -11.09 11.21 -11.46
C LYS A 60 -12.53 11.23 -11.96
N THR A 61 -13.32 10.23 -11.60
CA THR A 61 -14.72 10.12 -12.02
C THR A 61 -15.54 11.28 -11.46
N ASP A 62 -15.35 11.60 -10.19
CA ASP A 62 -16.08 12.70 -9.55
C ASP A 62 -15.62 14.07 -10.07
N MET A 63 -14.31 14.25 -10.31
CA MET A 63 -13.81 15.46 -10.99
C MET A 63 -14.49 15.68 -12.34
N VAL A 64 -14.65 14.61 -13.14
CA VAL A 64 -15.33 14.70 -14.44
C VAL A 64 -16.81 15.05 -14.28
N LYS A 65 -17.54 14.42 -13.35
CA LYS A 65 -18.96 14.74 -13.09
C LYS A 65 -19.14 16.21 -12.70
N TRP A 66 -18.34 16.70 -11.76
CA TRP A 66 -18.41 18.10 -11.30
C TRP A 66 -17.99 19.07 -12.39
N PHE A 67 -17.01 18.71 -13.21
CA PHE A 67 -16.63 19.50 -14.38
C PHE A 67 -17.79 19.65 -15.38
N PHE A 68 -18.50 18.56 -15.68
CA PHE A 68 -19.69 18.62 -16.54
C PHE A 68 -20.81 19.48 -15.94
N ALA A 69 -21.11 19.32 -14.65
CA ALA A 69 -22.13 20.13 -13.97
C ALA A 69 -21.77 21.62 -14.03
N PHE A 70 -20.53 21.97 -13.69
CA PHE A 70 -20.00 23.33 -13.79
C PHE A 70 -20.12 23.89 -15.21
N PHE A 71 -19.74 23.09 -16.22
CA PHE A 71 -19.78 23.52 -17.61
C PHE A 71 -21.20 23.79 -18.10
N ILE A 72 -22.17 22.94 -17.74
CA ILE A 72 -23.59 23.16 -18.06
C ILE A 72 -24.09 24.46 -17.42
N THR A 73 -23.75 24.73 -16.17
CA THR A 73 -24.11 25.99 -15.50
C THR A 73 -23.53 27.21 -16.23
N LEU A 74 -22.28 27.15 -16.67
CA LEU A 74 -21.67 28.24 -17.45
C LEU A 74 -22.39 28.47 -18.78
N VAL A 75 -22.72 27.41 -19.52
CA VAL A 75 -23.46 27.52 -20.79
C VAL A 75 -24.82 28.18 -20.56
N LEU A 76 -25.57 27.75 -19.54
CA LEU A 76 -26.86 28.34 -19.20
C LEU A 76 -26.75 29.82 -18.82
N MET A 77 -25.72 30.20 -18.07
CA MET A 77 -25.45 31.59 -17.72
C MET A 77 -25.20 32.45 -18.97
N ILE A 78 -24.36 31.97 -19.89
CA ILE A 78 -24.06 32.66 -21.15
C ILE A 78 -25.34 32.82 -21.99
N LEU A 79 -26.12 31.75 -22.15
CA LEU A 79 -27.40 31.81 -22.87
C LEU A 79 -28.38 32.79 -22.22
N GLY A 80 -28.49 32.80 -20.89
CA GLY A 80 -29.34 33.73 -20.15
C GLY A 80 -28.93 35.19 -20.35
N LEU A 81 -27.62 35.47 -20.39
CA LEU A 81 -27.10 36.81 -20.70
C LEU A 81 -27.47 37.22 -22.13
N TYR A 82 -27.25 36.36 -23.14
CA TYR A 82 -27.62 36.66 -24.51
C TYR A 82 -29.12 36.91 -24.68
N ALA A 83 -29.97 36.08 -24.07
CA ALA A 83 -31.41 36.27 -24.10
C ALA A 83 -31.81 37.61 -23.49
N THR A 84 -31.23 37.99 -22.35
CA THR A 84 -31.51 39.25 -21.67
C THR A 84 -31.07 40.47 -22.49
N VAL A 85 -29.93 40.38 -23.19
CA VAL A 85 -29.42 41.47 -24.05
C VAL A 85 -30.21 41.58 -25.35
N LEU A 86 -30.64 40.46 -25.95
CA LEU A 86 -31.40 40.44 -27.21
C LEU A 86 -32.90 40.77 -27.05
N LEU A 87 -33.49 40.50 -25.88
CA LEU A 87 -34.91 40.78 -25.59
C LEU A 87 -35.16 42.20 -25.05
N LYS A 88 -34.13 43.04 -24.98
CA LYS A 88 -34.17 44.42 -24.50
C LYS A 88 -34.17 45.41 -25.66
#